data_AF-A0A9W5N0P4-F1
#
_entry.id   AF-A0A9W5N0P4-F1
#
_cell.length_a   1.000
_cell.length_b   1.000
_cell.length_c   1.000
_cell.angle_alpha   90.00
_cell.angle_beta   90.00
_cell.angle_gamma   90.00
#
_symmetry.space_group_name_H-M   'P 1'
#
loop_
_entity.id
_entity.type
_entity.pdbx_description
1 polymer ?
#
loop_
_entity_poly.entity_id
_entity_poly.type
_entity_poly.pdbx_seq_one_letter_code
_entity_poly.pdbx_strand_id
1 'polypeptide(L)'
;MDLALNLVGIIGQRLTIKKNRQRTAVTDLLLNTPAMQDLIFKGELLEIRDLMARSGSNGMQTFDQNLFNLYAQGQIELSEALRQAVSANDLRLRIQMHDEGNNTERLYDRISDLNLMT
;
A
#
# COMPACT_ATOMS: atom_id res chain seq x y z
N MET A 1 5.45 -9.24 -27.20
CA MET A 1 5.94 -10.59 -26.85
C MET A 1 7.27 -10.53 -26.10
N ASP A 2 8.29 -9.88 -26.64
CA ASP A 2 9.63 -9.84 -26.00
C ASP A 2 9.66 -9.22 -24.60
N LEU A 3 8.81 -8.23 -24.33
CA LEU A 3 8.78 -7.59 -23.01
C LEU A 3 8.40 -8.59 -21.91
N ALA A 4 7.38 -9.43 -22.12
CA ALA A 4 6.94 -10.39 -21.11
C ALA A 4 8.01 -11.45 -20.82
N LEU A 5 8.81 -11.83 -21.82
CA LEU A 5 9.85 -12.85 -21.71
C LEU A 5 11.15 -12.32 -21.09
N ASN A 6 11.51 -11.06 -21.34
CA ASN A 6 12.79 -10.50 -20.93
C ASN A 6 12.69 -9.59 -19.68
N LEU A 7 11.49 -9.18 -19.28
CA LEU A 7 11.31 -8.37 -18.08
C LEU A 7 11.67 -9.18 -16.83
N VAL A 8 12.45 -8.60 -15.92
CA VAL A 8 12.71 -9.19 -14.59
C VAL A 8 11.81 -8.53 -13.54
N GLY A 9 11.67 -7.21 -13.63
CA GLY A 9 10.80 -6.44 -12.77
C GLY A 9 10.81 -4.96 -13.17
N ILE A 10 9.90 -4.19 -12.59
CA ILE A 10 9.78 -2.75 -12.79
C ILE A 10 9.79 -2.10 -11.41
N ILE A 11 10.61 -1.06 -11.28
CA ILE A 11 10.65 -0.21 -10.09
C ILE A 11 10.13 1.16 -10.48
N GLY A 12 8.96 1.52 -9.98
CA GLY A 12 8.44 2.87 -10.01
C GLY A 12 8.89 3.64 -8.77
N GLN A 13 9.41 4.85 -8.92
CA GLN A 13 9.83 5.69 -7.80
C GLN A 13 9.25 7.10 -7.92
N ARG A 14 8.79 7.64 -6.79
CA ARG A 14 8.38 9.04 -6.65
C ARG A 14 8.98 9.60 -5.35
N LEU A 15 9.09 10.93 -5.28
CA LEU A 15 9.53 11.60 -4.06
C LEU A 15 8.34 12.19 -3.32
N THR A 16 8.29 11.95 -2.01
CA THR A 16 7.32 12.52 -1.08
C THR A 16 8.01 13.30 0.02
N ILE A 17 7.29 14.27 0.60
CA ILE A 17 7.83 15.14 1.65
C ILE A 17 7.57 14.49 3.01
N LYS A 18 8.64 14.26 3.76
CA LYS A 18 8.55 13.79 5.15
C LYS A 18 8.08 14.91 6.07
N LYS A 19 7.59 14.54 7.26
CA LYS A 19 7.23 15.49 8.34
C LYS A 19 8.36 16.46 8.69
N ASN A 20 9.60 15.99 8.65
CA ASN A 20 10.81 16.78 8.90
C ASN A 20 11.28 17.64 7.70
N ARG A 21 10.43 17.80 6.67
CA ARG A 21 10.70 18.52 5.41
C ARG A 21 11.82 17.94 4.53
N GLN A 22 12.37 16.77 4.87
CA GLN A 22 13.22 16.00 3.96
C GLN A 22 12.37 15.26 2.92
N ARG A 23 13.00 14.58 1.98
CA ARG A 23 12.31 13.75 0.98
C ARG A 23 12.53 12.28 1.24
N THR A 24 11.55 11.46 0.88
CA THR A 24 11.68 10.01 0.85
C THR A 24 11.08 9.43 -0.41
N ALA A 25 11.56 8.24 -0.76
CA ALA A 25 11.11 7.54 -1.94
C ALA A 25 9.82 6.77 -1.59
N VAL A 26 8.79 6.97 -2.40
CA VAL A 26 7.66 6.06 -2.50
C VAL A 26 7.95 5.15 -3.67
N THR A 27 8.00 3.84 -3.43
CA THR A 27 8.34 2.85 -4.45
C THR A 27 7.18 1.91 -4.73
N ASP A 28 7.09 1.53 -6.00
CA ASP A 28 6.19 0.52 -6.57
C ASP A 28 7.08 -0.53 -7.22
N LEU A 29 6.88 -1.80 -6.89
CA LEU A 29 7.75 -2.90 -7.28
C LEU A 29 6.91 -4.01 -7.88
N LEU A 30 7.05 -4.19 -9.19
CA LEU A 30 6.50 -5.30 -9.96
C LEU A 30 7.61 -6.30 -10.22
N LEU A 31 7.37 -7.58 -9.94
CA LEU A 31 8.28 -8.67 -10.29
C LEU A 31 7.64 -9.57 -11.34
N ASN A 32 8.40 -9.92 -12.38
CA ASN A 32 7.88 -10.71 -13.49
C ASN A 32 7.84 -12.20 -13.15
N THR A 33 6.89 -12.56 -12.29
CA THR A 33 6.54 -13.95 -12.00
C THR A 33 5.83 -14.60 -13.20
N PRO A 34 5.72 -15.95 -13.28
CA PRO A 34 5.00 -16.60 -14.38
C PRO A 34 3.55 -16.10 -14.56
N ALA A 35 2.85 -15.81 -13.46
CA ALA A 35 1.51 -15.22 -13.51
C ALA A 35 1.52 -13.79 -14.08
N MET A 36 2.49 -12.97 -13.65
CA MET A 36 2.64 -11.61 -14.16
C MET A 36 2.99 -11.58 -15.65
N GLN A 37 3.84 -12.51 -16.08
CA GLN A 37 4.24 -12.68 -17.47
C GLN A 37 3.04 -12.98 -18.37
N ASP A 38 2.12 -13.85 -17.94
CA ASP A 38 0.89 -14.15 -18.67
C ASP A 38 -0.01 -12.91 -18.79
N LEU A 39 -0.17 -12.14 -17.71
CA LEU A 39 -0.95 -10.89 -17.72
C LEU A 39 -0.33 -9.82 -18.65
N ILE A 40 1.00 -9.68 -18.65
CA ILE A 40 1.72 -8.77 -19.55
C ILE A 40 1.55 -9.22 -21.00
N PHE A 41 1.60 -10.53 -21.26
CA PHE A 41 1.41 -11.08 -22.60
C PHE A 41 0.00 -10.82 -23.13
N LYS A 42 -1.03 -10.96 -22.29
CA LYS A 42 -2.43 -10.68 -22.60
C LYS A 42 -2.77 -9.18 -22.67
N GLY A 43 -1.96 -8.34 -22.03
CA GLY A 43 -2.20 -6.89 -21.95
C GLY A 43 -3.25 -6.49 -20.91
N GLU A 44 -3.51 -7.33 -19.92
CA GLU A 44 -4.54 -7.13 -18.89
C GLU A 44 -4.02 -6.22 -17.76
N LEU A 45 -3.94 -4.91 -18.03
CA LEU A 45 -3.31 -3.93 -17.11
C LEU A 45 -4.00 -3.81 -15.74
N LEU A 46 -5.32 -4.01 -15.69
CA LEU A 46 -6.07 -3.95 -14.43
C LEU A 46 -5.67 -5.10 -13.51
N GLU A 47 -5.64 -6.32 -14.05
CA GLU A 47 -5.23 -7.53 -13.34
C GLU A 47 -3.79 -7.47 -12.85
N ILE A 48 -2.89 -6.79 -13.59
CA ILE A 48 -1.50 -6.58 -13.15
C ILE A 48 -1.46 -5.83 -11.80
N ARG A 49 -2.20 -4.72 -11.67
CA ARG A 49 -2.22 -3.95 -10.41
C ARG A 49 -2.81 -4.75 -9.27
N ASP A 50 -3.84 -5.49 -9.58
CA ASP A 50 -4.57 -6.35 -8.67
C ASP A 50 -3.69 -7.49 -8.14
N LEU A 51 -2.93 -8.13 -9.03
CA LEU A 51 -1.93 -9.14 -8.69
C LEU A 51 -0.82 -8.55 -7.82
N MET A 52 -0.31 -7.36 -8.14
CA MET A 52 0.68 -6.66 -7.31
C MET A 52 0.14 -6.38 -5.91
N ALA A 53 -1.10 -5.88 -5.79
CA ALA A 53 -1.71 -5.56 -4.52
C ALA A 53 -1.86 -6.79 -3.61
N ARG A 54 -2.13 -7.97 -4.19
CA ARG A 54 -2.26 -9.24 -3.44
C ARG A 54 -0.92 -9.91 -3.15
N SER A 55 0.11 -9.68 -3.96
CA SER A 55 1.39 -10.42 -3.94
C SER A 55 2.46 -9.83 -3.03
N GLY A 56 2.07 -9.21 -1.91
CA GLY A 56 3.02 -8.62 -0.95
C GLY A 56 4.06 -9.60 -0.41
N SER A 57 3.69 -10.88 -0.24
CA SER A 57 4.59 -11.95 0.21
C SER A 57 5.73 -12.24 -0.76
N ASN A 58 5.53 -11.96 -2.05
CA ASN A 58 6.51 -12.21 -3.09
C ASN A 58 7.44 -11.02 -3.31
N GLY A 59 7.39 -10.01 -2.42
CA GLY A 59 8.18 -8.79 -2.51
C GLY A 59 7.61 -7.74 -3.46
N MET A 60 6.42 -7.95 -4.04
CA MET A 60 5.75 -6.90 -4.81
C MET A 60 5.12 -5.87 -3.88
N GLN A 61 5.06 -4.63 -4.35
CA GLN A 61 4.50 -3.54 -3.56
C GLN A 61 3.87 -2.50 -4.47
N THR A 62 2.69 -2.02 -4.13
CA THR A 62 2.09 -0.88 -4.83
C THR A 62 2.47 0.45 -4.18
N PHE A 63 2.40 1.55 -4.95
CA PHE A 63 2.55 2.91 -4.41
C PHE A 63 1.66 3.16 -3.19
N ASP A 64 0.38 2.79 -3.24
CA ASP A 64 -0.57 3.02 -2.15
C ASP A 64 -0.22 2.20 -0.89
N GLN A 65 0.30 0.98 -1.06
CA GLN A 65 0.82 0.19 0.06
C GLN A 65 2.05 0.82 0.69
N ASN A 66 2.96 1.36 -0.12
CA ASN A 66 4.15 2.05 0.39
C ASN A 66 3.79 3.37 1.10
N LEU A 67 2.89 4.17 0.52
CA LEU A 67 2.35 5.38 1.15
C LEU A 67 1.70 5.07 2.51
N PHE A 68 0.90 4.02 2.58
CA PHE A 68 0.32 3.55 3.84
C PHE A 68 1.42 3.21 4.86
N ASN A 69 2.43 2.45 4.46
CA ASN A 69 3.52 2.07 5.36
C ASN A 69 4.31 3.29 5.86
N LEU A 70 4.64 4.23 4.97
CA LEU A 70 5.34 5.47 5.33
C LEU A 70 4.52 6.32 6.30
N TYR A 71 3.19 6.37 6.12
CA TYR A 71 2.28 7.03 7.04
C TYR A 71 2.23 6.33 8.40
N ALA A 72 2.02 5.01 8.41
CA ALA A 72 1.93 4.20 9.63
C ALA A 72 3.22 4.24 10.47
N GLN A 73 4.38 4.41 9.81
CA GLN A 73 5.68 4.63 10.46
C GLN A 73 5.90 6.08 10.92
N GLY A 74 4.93 6.97 10.71
CA GLY A 74 5.02 8.39 11.07
C GLY A 74 5.96 9.23 10.20
N GLN A 75 6.39 8.73 9.04
CA GLN A 75 7.37 9.44 8.20
C GLN A 75 6.76 10.56 7.37
N ILE A 76 5.51 10.42 6.92
CA ILE A 76 4.79 11.40 6.09
C ILE A 76 3.47 11.79 6.75
N GLU A 77 2.94 12.96 6.38
CA GLU A 77 1.62 13.40 6.85
C GLU A 77 0.47 12.71 6.07
N LEU A 78 -0.72 12.66 6.68
CA LEU A 78 -1.92 12.13 6.01
C LEU A 78 -2.22 12.89 4.71
N SER A 79 -2.15 14.22 4.74
CA SER A 79 -2.37 15.07 3.57
C SER A 79 -1.36 14.82 2.46
N GLU A 80 -0.13 14.45 2.82
CA GLU A 80 0.92 14.05 1.89
C GLU A 80 0.59 12.70 1.24
N ALA A 81 0.25 11.71 2.06
CA ALA A 81 -0.09 10.37 1.61
C ALA A 81 -1.27 10.42 0.63
N LEU A 82 -2.35 11.11 0.99
CA LEU A 82 -3.56 11.22 0.16
C LEU A 82 -3.32 11.99 -1.14
N ARG A 83 -2.39 12.95 -1.15
CA ARG A 83 -2.09 13.72 -2.37
C ARG A 83 -1.32 12.91 -3.41
N GLN A 84 -0.49 11.96 -2.97
CA GLN A 84 0.30 11.11 -3.87
C GLN A 84 -0.39 9.78 -4.22
N ALA A 85 -1.44 9.44 -3.50
CA ALA A 85 -2.20 8.21 -3.67
C ALA A 85 -2.77 8.10 -5.08
N VAL A 86 -2.76 6.87 -5.60
CA VAL A 86 -3.49 6.53 -6.82
C VAL A 86 -4.97 6.42 -6.51
N SER A 87 -5.34 5.68 -5.44
CA SER A 87 -6.69 5.65 -4.91
C SER A 87 -6.75 6.32 -3.54
N ALA A 88 -7.00 7.64 -3.54
CA ALA A 88 -7.04 8.44 -2.31
C ALA A 88 -8.14 7.98 -1.33
N ASN A 89 -9.28 7.50 -1.85
CA ASN A 89 -10.38 7.03 -1.01
C ASN A 89 -10.03 5.71 -0.30
N ASP A 90 -9.48 4.74 -1.04
CA ASP A 90 -9.10 3.43 -0.46
C ASP A 90 -7.97 3.60 0.55
N LEU A 91 -6.98 4.43 0.22
CA LEU A 91 -5.89 4.75 1.15
C LEU A 91 -6.41 5.42 2.42
N ARG A 92 -7.35 6.37 2.28
CA ARG A 92 -7.97 7.04 3.43
C ARG A 92 -8.69 6.04 4.33
N LEU A 93 -9.54 5.18 3.76
CA LEU A 93 -10.27 4.17 4.51
C LEU A 93 -9.31 3.24 5.26
N ARG A 94 -8.26 2.79 4.57
CA ARG A 94 -7.24 1.93 5.17
C ARG A 94 -6.49 2.61 6.33
N ILE A 95 -6.15 3.89 6.18
CA ILE A 95 -5.52 4.67 7.26
C ILE A 95 -6.47 4.82 8.45
N GLN A 96 -7.74 5.16 8.20
CA GLN A 96 -8.74 5.28 9.26
C GLN A 96 -8.88 3.97 10.06
N MET A 97 -9.00 2.83 9.37
CA MET A 97 -9.08 1.52 10.04
C MET A 97 -7.81 1.19 10.86
N HIS A 98 -6.63 1.57 10.36
CA HIS A 98 -5.37 1.41 11.08
C HIS A 98 -5.32 2.27 12.35
N ASP A 99 -5.73 3.53 12.25
CA ASP A 99 -5.73 4.47 13.39
C ASP A 99 -6.78 4.07 14.44
N GLU A 100 -7.96 3.60 14.00
CA GLU A 100 -8.97 3.04 14.90
C GLU A 100 -8.49 1.79 15.63
N GLY A 101 -7.75 0.92 14.95
CA GLY A 101 -7.16 -0.29 15.55
C GLY A 101 -6.04 0.01 16.56
N ASN A 102 -5.31 1.10 16.38
CA ASN A 102 -4.27 1.56 17.31
C ASN A 102 -4.80 2.38 18.49
N ASN A 103 -6.08 2.73 18.51
CA ASN A 103 -6.65 3.53 19.58
C ASN A 103 -7.00 2.65 20.80
N THR A 104 -6.07 2.56 21.74
CA THR A 104 -6.20 1.74 22.96
C THR A 104 -7.45 2.07 23.79
N GLU A 105 -7.94 3.32 23.75
CA GLU A 105 -9.16 3.74 24.46
C GLU A 105 -10.39 2.93 24.02
N ARG A 106 -10.53 2.62 22.72
CA ARG A 106 -11.66 1.82 22.21
C ARG A 106 -11.53 0.33 22.54
N LEU A 107 -10.31 -0.18 22.76
CA LEU A 107 -10.10 -1.54 23.25
C LEU A 107 -10.62 -1.67 24.69
N TYR A 108 -10.38 -0.65 25.53
CA TYR A 108 -10.93 -0.60 26.88
C TYR A 108 -12.46 -0.50 26.90
N ASP A 109 -13.07 0.32 26.04
CA ASP A 109 -14.54 0.41 25.95
C ASP A 109 -15.16 -0.94 25.56
N ARG A 110 -14.61 -1.64 24.56
CA ARG A 110 -15.10 -2.96 24.14
C ARG A 110 -14.97 -4.04 25.19
N ILE A 111 -13.88 -4.02 25.97
CA ILE A 111 -13.67 -4.97 27.07
C ILE A 111 -14.61 -4.63 28.23
N SER A 112 -14.84 -3.35 28.49
CA SER A 112 -15.76 -2.87 29.53
C SER A 112 -17.20 -3.26 29.22
N ASP A 113 -17.64 -3.08 27.97
CA ASP A 113 -18.96 -3.50 27.48
C ASP A 113 -19.16 -5.02 27.60
N LEU A 114 -18.11 -5.81 27.40
CA LEU A 114 -18.17 -7.27 27.53
C LEU A 114 -18.24 -7.74 28.99
N ASN A 115 -17.52 -7.08 29.90
CA ASN A 115 -17.57 -7.35 31.34
C ASN A 115 -18.90 -6.94 32.00
N LEU A 116 -19.67 -6.06 31.36
CA LEU A 116 -21.02 -5.67 31.78
C LEU A 116 -22.11 -6.69 31.38
N MET A 117 -21.77 -7.73 30.59
CA MET A 117 -22.69 -8.79 30.14
C MET A 117 -22.51 -10.15 30.85
N THR A 118 -21.64 -10.24 31.85
CA THR A 118 -21.45 -11.40 32.75
C THR A 118 -21.82 -11.04 34.18
#